data_AF-A0A2V7DUX2-F1
#
_entry.id   AF-A0A2V7DUX2-F1
#
_cell.length_a   1.000
_cell.length_b   1.000
_cell.length_c   1.000
_cell.angle_alpha   90.00
_cell.angle_beta   90.00
_cell.angle_gamma   90.00
#
_symmetry.space_group_name_H-M   'P 1'
#
loop_
_entity.id
_entity.type
_entity.pdbx_description
1 polymer ?
#
loop_
_entity_poly.entity_id
_entity_poly.type
_entity_poly.pdbx_seq_one_letter_code
_entity_poly.pdbx_strand_id
1 'polypeptide(L)'
;MALTFVVSIEVFKRYILNAPTAWIFDFNNMLYGTLFMMCGAYTLAAGGHVRADFVYIYMKPRGQAALDLSLYLLFFIPGILGLIYAGWDYAAISWRINEHSTVTAEGPPVYPFKTVIPVAGILVMLQGLAEIVRCGVCLKTGQWPARLEDVEEIDVIQTQLGKSEYVDEESRRIAMEGAHAIDEAARHRSAVEHKNP
;
A
#
# COMPACT_ATOMS: atom_id res chain seq x y z
N MET A 1 -10.59 10.61 1.60
CA MET A 1 -11.68 11.61 1.58
C MET A 1 -12.96 11.12 2.26
N ALA A 2 -13.57 10.00 1.83
CA ALA A 2 -14.80 9.49 2.47
C ALA A 2 -14.62 9.19 3.98
N LEU A 3 -13.52 8.52 4.37
CA LEU A 3 -13.17 8.30 5.78
C LEU A 3 -13.14 9.61 6.58
N THR A 4 -12.37 10.58 6.08
CA THR A 4 -12.17 11.88 6.72
C THR A 4 -13.49 12.58 6.98
N PHE A 5 -14.39 12.58 5.98
CA PHE A 5 -15.70 13.20 6.10
C PHE A 5 -16.57 12.55 7.18
N VAL A 6 -16.60 11.22 7.24
CA VAL A 6 -17.40 10.50 8.24
C VAL A 6 -16.85 10.73 9.65
N VAL A 7 -15.53 10.70 9.82
CA VAL A 7 -14.88 11.00 11.11
C VAL A 7 -15.14 12.45 11.53
N SER A 8 -15.08 13.42 10.59
CA SER A 8 -15.37 14.83 10.88
C SER A 8 -16.82 15.07 11.32
N ILE A 9 -17.80 14.41 10.69
CA ILE A 9 -19.21 14.50 11.10
C ILE A 9 -19.38 13.97 12.53
N GLU A 10 -18.71 12.88 12.88
CA GLU A 10 -18.85 12.33 14.23
C GLU A 10 -18.19 13.22 15.28
N VAL A 11 -16.99 13.73 14.99
CA VAL A 11 -16.32 14.70 15.86
C VAL A 11 -17.25 15.90 16.10
N PHE A 12 -17.88 16.42 15.04
CA PHE A 12 -18.87 17.49 15.15
C PHE A 12 -20.03 17.11 16.08
N LYS A 13 -20.66 15.94 15.89
CA LYS A 13 -21.77 15.47 16.74
C LYS A 13 -21.38 15.33 18.21
N ARG A 14 -20.18 14.80 18.47
CA ARG A 14 -19.70 14.57 19.83
C ARG A 14 -19.44 15.87 20.58
N TYR A 15 -18.81 16.85 19.93
CA TYR A 15 -18.38 18.09 20.58
C TYR A 15 -19.43 19.20 20.54
N ILE A 16 -20.29 19.24 19.52
CA ILE A 16 -21.27 20.32 19.35
C ILE A 16 -22.67 19.88 19.76
N LEU A 17 -23.07 18.66 19.42
CA LEU A 17 -24.43 18.17 19.70
C LEU A 17 -24.53 17.35 21.00
N ASN A 18 -23.41 17.09 21.70
CA ASN A 18 -23.33 16.26 22.92
C ASN A 18 -24.06 14.89 22.79
N ALA A 19 -24.18 14.39 21.57
CA ALA A 19 -24.87 13.14 21.25
C ALA A 19 -23.86 12.16 20.61
N PRO A 20 -22.98 11.53 21.41
CA PRO A 20 -22.02 10.56 20.90
C PRO A 20 -22.72 9.31 20.38
N THR A 21 -22.36 8.83 19.20
CA THR A 21 -22.88 7.57 18.67
C THR A 21 -22.17 6.42 19.38
N ALA A 22 -22.92 5.57 20.10
CA ALA A 22 -22.35 4.52 20.95
C ALA A 22 -21.42 3.55 20.19
N TRP A 23 -21.71 3.32 18.92
CA TRP A 23 -21.08 2.28 18.11
C TRP A 23 -19.99 2.80 17.15
N ILE A 24 -19.63 4.08 17.26
CA ILE A 24 -18.66 4.71 16.36
C ILE A 24 -17.29 4.03 16.37
N PHE A 25 -16.83 3.57 17.54
CA PHE A 25 -15.51 2.97 17.67
C PHE A 25 -15.36 1.75 16.74
N ASP A 26 -16.37 0.87 16.74
CA ASP A 26 -16.44 -0.31 15.88
C ASP A 26 -16.43 0.10 14.40
N PHE A 27 -17.21 1.12 14.05
CA PHE A 27 -17.32 1.60 12.68
C PHE A 27 -16.03 2.24 12.16
N ASN A 28 -15.34 3.04 12.97
CA ASN A 28 -14.03 3.59 12.62
C ASN A 28 -13.01 2.48 12.39
N ASN A 29 -12.99 1.45 13.24
CA ASN A 29 -12.11 0.31 13.08
C ASN A 29 -12.35 -0.44 11.75
N MET A 30 -13.63 -0.65 11.39
CA MET A 30 -14.03 -1.24 10.12
C MET A 30 -13.59 -0.39 8.92
N LEU A 31 -13.70 0.93 9.02
CA LEU A 31 -13.24 1.82 7.96
C LEU A 31 -11.72 1.84 7.80
N TYR A 32 -10.97 1.85 8.91
CA TYR A 32 -9.50 1.73 8.85
C TYR A 32 -9.07 0.40 8.25
N GLY A 33 -9.71 -0.71 8.64
CA GLY A 33 -9.49 -2.02 8.04
C GLY A 33 -9.79 -2.03 6.54
N THR A 34 -10.86 -1.37 6.12
CA THR A 34 -11.23 -1.23 4.70
C THR A 34 -10.14 -0.50 3.93
N LEU A 35 -9.65 0.63 4.45
CA LEU A 35 -8.56 1.37 3.83
C LEU A 35 -7.30 0.50 3.71
N PHE A 36 -6.93 -0.22 4.78
CA PHE A 36 -5.76 -1.08 4.77
C PHE A 36 -5.85 -2.18 3.70
N MET A 37 -7.00 -2.86 3.58
CA MET A 37 -7.21 -3.88 2.55
C MET A 37 -7.12 -3.29 1.14
N MET A 38 -7.67 -2.10 0.93
CA MET A 38 -7.63 -1.40 -0.37
C MET A 38 -6.23 -0.88 -0.71
N CYS A 39 -5.45 -0.46 0.30
CA CYS A 39 -4.05 -0.07 0.12
C CYS A 39 -3.21 -1.21 -0.48
N GLY A 40 -3.51 -2.48 -0.16
CA GLY A 40 -2.79 -3.61 -0.76
C GLY A 40 -2.82 -3.63 -2.29
N ALA A 41 -3.97 -3.32 -2.91
CA ALA A 41 -4.08 -3.20 -4.36
C ALA A 41 -3.30 -2.01 -4.90
N TYR A 42 -3.32 -0.88 -4.19
CA TYR A 42 -2.59 0.33 -4.56
C TYR A 42 -1.06 0.13 -4.47
N THR A 43 -0.56 -0.45 -3.37
CA THR A 43 0.86 -0.74 -3.19
C THR A 43 1.41 -1.66 -4.28
N LEU A 44 0.62 -2.65 -4.70
CA LEU A 44 1.00 -3.52 -5.82
C LEU A 44 1.08 -2.74 -7.14
N ALA A 45 0.10 -1.87 -7.42
CA ALA A 45 0.12 -1.01 -8.60
C ALA A 45 1.34 -0.06 -8.60
N ALA A 46 1.64 0.55 -7.45
CA ALA A 46 2.78 1.44 -7.24
C ALA A 46 4.14 0.69 -7.31
N GLY A 47 4.15 -0.64 -7.32
CA GLY A 47 5.40 -1.42 -7.33
C GLY A 47 6.19 -1.35 -6.03
N GLY A 48 5.56 -0.86 -4.95
CA GLY A 48 6.14 -0.80 -3.60
C GLY A 48 6.08 -2.13 -2.85
N HIS A 49 5.71 -3.22 -3.53
CA HIS A 49 5.80 -4.55 -2.94
C HIS A 49 7.28 -4.91 -2.78
N VAL A 50 7.72 -5.14 -1.55
CA VAL A 50 9.12 -5.44 -1.26
C VAL A 50 9.51 -6.72 -1.99
N ARG A 51 10.32 -6.57 -3.04
CA ARG A 51 10.94 -7.70 -3.75
C ARG A 51 12.23 -8.05 -3.02
N ALA A 52 12.13 -8.98 -2.09
CA ALA A 52 13.26 -9.46 -1.31
C ALA A 52 14.00 -10.57 -2.09
N ASP A 53 14.82 -10.20 -3.07
CA ASP A 53 15.64 -11.20 -3.76
C ASP A 53 17.02 -10.67 -4.13
N PHE A 54 18.05 -11.17 -3.42
CA PHE A 54 19.46 -10.98 -3.79
C PHE A 54 19.77 -11.55 -5.18
N VAL A 55 19.09 -12.63 -5.56
CA VAL A 55 19.24 -13.29 -6.87
C VAL A 55 18.75 -12.39 -8.01
N TYR A 56 17.70 -11.59 -7.77
CA TYR A 56 17.09 -10.71 -8.77
C TYR A 56 18.12 -9.69 -9.32
N ILE A 57 19.02 -9.19 -8.48
CA ILE A 57 19.92 -8.08 -8.85
C ILE A 57 21.00 -8.53 -9.83
N TYR A 58 21.41 -9.80 -9.79
CA TYR A 58 22.42 -10.35 -10.70
C TYR A 58 21.84 -10.90 -12.01
N MET A 59 20.50 -10.93 -12.14
CA MET A 59 19.83 -11.48 -13.32
C MET A 59 19.62 -10.45 -14.43
N LYS A 60 19.72 -10.91 -15.68
CA LYS A 60 19.30 -10.10 -16.85
C LYS A 60 17.79 -9.82 -16.77
N PRO A 61 17.29 -8.74 -17.40
CA PRO A 61 15.87 -8.37 -17.37
C PRO A 61 14.91 -9.51 -17.74
N ARG A 62 15.31 -10.37 -18.68
CA ARG A 62 14.54 -11.56 -19.07
C ARG A 62 14.47 -12.65 -17.99
N GLY A 63 15.56 -12.84 -17.25
CA GLY A 63 15.60 -13.78 -16.12
C GLY A 63 14.77 -13.30 -14.95
N GLN A 64 14.85 -11.99 -14.65
CA GLN A 64 13.99 -11.32 -13.67
C GLN A 64 12.51 -11.48 -14.02
N ALA A 65 12.12 -11.17 -15.27
CA ALA A 65 10.73 -11.30 -15.71
C ALA A 65 10.23 -12.76 -15.68
N ALA A 66 11.08 -13.74 -15.96
CA ALA A 66 10.71 -15.16 -15.88
C ALA A 66 10.50 -15.61 -14.43
N LEU A 67 11.38 -15.18 -13.52
CA LEU A 67 11.24 -15.42 -12.08
C LEU A 67 9.94 -14.80 -11.56
N ASP A 68 9.73 -13.49 -11.78
CA ASP A 68 8.54 -12.76 -11.36
C ASP A 68 7.27 -13.44 -11.91
N LEU A 69 7.25 -13.78 -13.20
CA LEU A 69 6.13 -14.48 -13.83
C LEU A 69 5.83 -15.83 -13.14
N SER A 70 6.86 -16.60 -12.82
CA SER A 70 6.70 -17.88 -12.12
C SER A 70 6.15 -17.71 -10.71
N LEU A 71 6.62 -16.69 -9.97
CA LEU A 71 6.13 -16.38 -8.63
C LEU A 71 4.67 -15.92 -8.68
N TYR A 72 4.33 -15.08 -9.66
CA TYR A 72 2.95 -14.64 -9.86
C TYR A 72 2.02 -15.81 -10.19
N LEU A 73 2.46 -16.75 -11.04
CA LEU A 73 1.63 -17.89 -11.42
C LEU A 73 1.49 -18.91 -10.28
N LEU A 74 2.59 -19.25 -9.60
CA LEU A 74 2.64 -20.35 -8.63
C LEU A 74 2.17 -19.95 -7.23
N PHE A 75 2.44 -18.72 -6.80
CA PHE A 75 2.15 -18.28 -5.43
C PHE A 75 1.06 -17.21 -5.39
N PHE A 76 1.15 -16.20 -6.24
CA PHE A 76 0.22 -15.07 -6.19
C PHE A 76 -1.20 -15.46 -6.61
N ILE A 77 -1.38 -16.06 -7.81
CA ILE A 77 -2.72 -16.43 -8.29
C ILE A 77 -3.44 -17.39 -7.34
N PRO A 78 -2.87 -18.55 -6.95
CA PRO A 78 -3.57 -19.45 -6.05
C PRO A 78 -3.78 -18.84 -4.65
N GLY A 79 -2.83 -18.03 -4.17
CA GLY A 79 -2.97 -17.34 -2.89
C GLY A 79 -4.13 -16.34 -2.88
N ILE A 80 -4.21 -15.46 -3.88
CA ILE A 80 -5.28 -14.46 -3.98
C ILE A 80 -6.62 -15.11 -4.35
N LEU A 81 -6.66 -16.16 -5.17
CA LEU A 81 -7.88 -16.93 -5.41
C LEU A 81 -8.40 -17.57 -4.12
N GLY A 82 -7.51 -18.15 -3.31
CA GLY A 82 -7.86 -18.69 -1.99
C GLY A 82 -8.42 -17.61 -1.06
N LEU A 83 -7.81 -16.42 -1.06
CA LEU A 83 -8.30 -15.26 -0.31
C LEU A 83 -9.69 -14.81 -0.77
N ILE A 84 -9.94 -14.73 -2.08
CA ILE A 84 -11.24 -14.34 -2.64
C ILE A 84 -12.29 -15.40 -2.29
N TYR A 85 -11.96 -16.68 -2.46
CA TYR A 85 -12.88 -17.78 -2.15
C TYR A 85 -13.28 -17.80 -0.67
N ALA A 86 -12.29 -17.78 0.24
CA ALA A 86 -12.55 -17.75 1.68
C ALA A 86 -13.26 -16.46 2.10
N GLY A 87 -12.86 -15.32 1.52
CA GLY A 87 -13.50 -14.03 1.77
C GLY A 87 -14.95 -13.98 1.29
N TRP A 88 -15.27 -14.65 0.18
CA TRP A 88 -16.63 -14.75 -0.35
C TRP A 88 -17.54 -15.55 0.59
N ASP A 89 -17.11 -16.73 1.02
CA ASP A 89 -17.88 -17.54 1.98
C ASP A 89 -18.08 -16.79 3.30
N TYR A 90 -17.03 -16.12 3.77
CA TYR A 90 -17.09 -15.32 5.00
C TYR A 90 -18.06 -14.14 4.90
N ALA A 91 -18.05 -13.43 3.76
CA ALA A 91 -19.02 -12.37 3.50
C ALA A 91 -20.44 -12.93 3.38
N ALA A 92 -20.65 -14.00 2.60
CA ALA A 92 -21.95 -14.60 2.36
C ALA A 92 -22.63 -15.05 3.66
N ILE A 93 -21.87 -15.66 4.59
CA ILE A 93 -22.39 -16.03 5.92
C ILE A 93 -22.85 -14.78 6.68
N SER A 94 -22.05 -13.72 6.69
CA SER A 94 -22.35 -12.47 7.39
C SER A 94 -23.64 -11.81 6.89
N TRP A 95 -23.88 -11.81 5.57
CA TRP A 95 -25.13 -11.34 4.99
C TRP A 95 -26.32 -12.19 5.39
N ARG A 96 -26.17 -13.52 5.41
CA ARG A 96 -27.28 -14.44 5.76
C ARG A 96 -27.74 -14.27 7.20
N ILE A 97 -26.83 -13.95 8.11
CA ILE A 97 -27.16 -13.78 9.54
C ILE A 97 -27.44 -12.33 9.92
N ASN A 98 -27.39 -11.38 8.96
CA ASN A 98 -27.43 -9.93 9.23
C ASN A 98 -26.52 -9.55 10.41
N GLU A 99 -25.24 -9.87 10.29
CA GLU A 99 -24.30 -9.74 11.40
C GLU A 99 -24.14 -8.28 11.85
N HIS A 100 -24.30 -8.05 13.15
CA HIS A 100 -24.04 -6.77 13.82
C HIS A 100 -22.87 -6.94 14.79
N SER A 101 -22.14 -5.85 15.06
CA SER A 101 -21.03 -5.89 16.02
C SER A 101 -21.57 -6.25 17.41
N THR A 102 -21.04 -7.32 18.00
CA THR A 102 -21.39 -7.73 19.38
C THR A 102 -20.61 -6.97 20.44
N VAL A 103 -19.69 -6.08 20.03
CA VAL A 103 -18.84 -5.29 20.93
C VAL A 103 -19.64 -4.18 21.61
N THR A 104 -20.67 -3.66 20.94
CA THR A 104 -21.55 -2.60 21.44
C THR A 104 -23.00 -3.07 21.41
N ALA A 105 -23.82 -2.69 22.41
CA ALA A 105 -25.22 -3.13 22.55
C ALA A 105 -26.12 -2.80 21.32
N GLU A 106 -25.76 -1.79 20.53
CA GLU A 106 -26.35 -1.45 19.23
C GLU A 106 -25.27 -1.32 18.15
N GLY A 107 -24.42 -2.34 18.00
CA GLY A 107 -23.29 -2.32 17.06
C GLY A 107 -23.70 -2.15 15.58
N PRO A 108 -22.88 -1.51 14.73
CA PRO A 108 -23.22 -1.32 13.32
C PRO A 108 -23.31 -2.65 12.56
N PRO A 109 -23.97 -2.66 11.40
CA PRO A 109 -23.95 -3.80 10.49
C PRO A 109 -22.52 -4.10 10.00
N VAL A 110 -22.06 -5.33 10.23
CA VAL A 110 -20.69 -5.80 9.92
C VAL A 110 -20.57 -6.42 8.54
N TYR A 111 -21.69 -6.92 8.00
CA TYR A 111 -21.74 -7.55 6.69
C TYR A 111 -21.16 -6.71 5.54
N PRO A 112 -21.32 -5.37 5.45
CA PRO A 112 -20.72 -4.59 4.35
C PRO A 112 -19.20 -4.57 4.45
N PHE A 113 -18.65 -4.47 5.66
CA PHE A 113 -17.20 -4.51 5.87
C PHE A 113 -16.60 -5.84 5.44
N LYS A 114 -17.27 -6.96 5.75
CA LYS A 114 -16.77 -8.28 5.33
C LYS A 114 -16.79 -8.48 3.82
N THR A 115 -17.67 -7.78 3.06
CA THR A 115 -17.60 -7.79 1.59
C THR A 115 -16.40 -7.08 1.01
N VAL A 116 -15.77 -6.18 1.77
CA VAL A 116 -14.56 -5.50 1.31
C VAL A 116 -13.42 -6.51 1.12
N ILE A 117 -13.39 -7.59 1.91
CA ILE A 117 -12.35 -8.63 1.81
C ILE A 117 -12.28 -9.23 0.40
N PRO A 118 -13.35 -9.85 -0.15
CA PRO A 118 -13.31 -10.39 -1.51
C PRO A 118 -13.16 -9.29 -2.57
N VAL A 119 -13.74 -8.09 -2.37
CA VAL A 119 -13.61 -6.98 -3.32
C VAL A 119 -12.14 -6.51 -3.43
N ALA A 120 -11.46 -6.32 -2.30
CA ALA A 120 -10.05 -5.97 -2.26
C ALA A 120 -9.20 -7.09 -2.89
N GLY A 121 -9.50 -8.35 -2.60
CA GLY A 121 -8.84 -9.50 -3.25
C GLY A 121 -8.97 -9.48 -4.77
N ILE A 122 -10.16 -9.17 -5.31
CA ILE A 122 -10.40 -9.03 -6.75
C ILE A 122 -9.59 -7.88 -7.35
N LEU A 123 -9.51 -6.73 -6.67
CA LEU A 123 -8.71 -5.59 -7.13
C LEU A 123 -7.21 -5.91 -7.14
N VAL A 124 -6.71 -6.57 -6.10
CA VAL A 124 -5.33 -7.07 -6.05
C VAL A 124 -5.08 -8.06 -7.19
N MET A 125 -6.00 -9.00 -7.45
CA MET A 125 -5.91 -9.94 -8.56
C MET A 125 -5.81 -9.22 -9.91
N LEU A 126 -6.66 -8.21 -10.13
CA LEU A 126 -6.65 -7.42 -11.35
C LEU A 126 -5.31 -6.72 -11.55
N GLN A 127 -4.69 -6.21 -10.48
CA GLN A 127 -3.34 -5.64 -10.57
C GLN A 127 -2.24 -6.69 -10.76
N GLY A 128 -2.33 -7.85 -10.13
CA GLY A 128 -1.41 -8.95 -10.39
C GLY A 128 -1.44 -9.40 -11.85
N LEU A 129 -2.63 -9.42 -12.48
CA LEU A 129 -2.76 -9.69 -13.92
C LEU A 129 -2.06 -8.63 -14.78
N ALA A 130 -2.14 -7.35 -14.41
CA ALA A 130 -1.41 -6.28 -15.09
C ALA A 130 0.11 -6.46 -15.01
N GLU A 131 0.63 -6.86 -13.83
CA GLU A 131 2.05 -7.16 -13.64
C GLU A 131 2.50 -8.41 -14.43
N ILE A 132 1.66 -9.46 -14.49
CA ILE A 132 1.91 -10.66 -15.32
C ILE A 132 2.06 -10.26 -16.81
N VAL A 133 1.17 -9.40 -17.31
CA VAL A 133 1.26 -8.90 -18.69
C VAL A 133 2.55 -8.13 -18.91
N ARG A 134 2.94 -7.25 -17.98
CA ARG A 134 4.22 -6.51 -18.04
C ARG A 134 5.43 -7.45 -18.05
N CYS A 135 5.42 -8.50 -17.24
CA CYS A 135 6.46 -9.54 -17.26
C CYS A 135 6.51 -10.23 -18.64
N GLY A 136 5.35 -10.56 -19.22
CA GLY A 136 5.25 -11.15 -20.55
C GLY A 136 5.79 -10.23 -21.66
N VAL A 137 5.57 -8.91 -21.55
CA VAL A 137 6.16 -7.91 -22.45
C VAL A 137 7.67 -7.86 -22.28
N CYS A 138 8.17 -7.76 -21.05
CA CYS A 138 9.61 -7.72 -20.76
C CYS A 138 10.34 -8.97 -21.26
N LEU A 139 9.71 -10.15 -21.18
CA LEU A 139 10.28 -11.38 -21.71
C LEU A 139 10.49 -11.30 -23.23
N LYS A 140 9.53 -10.68 -23.95
CA LYS A 140 9.59 -10.49 -25.41
C LYS A 140 10.57 -9.38 -25.82
N THR A 141 10.48 -8.19 -25.22
CA THR A 141 11.26 -7.01 -25.62
C THR A 141 12.65 -6.96 -24.96
N GLY A 142 12.84 -7.62 -23.82
CA GLY A 142 14.04 -7.53 -23.01
C GLY A 142 14.16 -6.24 -22.19
N GLN A 143 13.12 -5.40 -22.16
CA GLN A 143 13.08 -4.14 -21.42
C GLN A 143 11.78 -4.04 -20.61
N TRP A 144 11.87 -3.50 -19.40
CA TRP A 144 10.71 -3.27 -18.54
C TRP A 144 9.89 -2.06 -19.01
N PRO A 145 8.55 -2.15 -19.10
CA PRO A 145 7.70 -0.99 -19.38
C PRO A 145 7.78 0.02 -18.23
N ALA A 146 7.73 1.32 -18.55
CA ALA A 146 7.74 2.39 -17.57
C ALA A 146 6.54 2.26 -16.60
N ARG A 147 6.80 2.43 -15.30
CA ARG A 147 5.76 2.45 -14.26
C ARG A 147 5.24 3.88 -14.10
N LEU A 148 3.99 4.02 -13.67
CA LEU A 148 3.48 5.30 -13.20
C LEU A 148 4.24 5.62 -11.90
N GLU A 149 5.04 6.68 -11.94
CA GLU A 149 5.84 7.15 -10.82
C GLU A 149 4.90 7.92 -9.89
N ASP A 150 4.16 7.19 -9.05
CA ASP A 150 3.21 7.80 -8.14
C ASP A 150 3.92 8.19 -6.83
N VAL A 151 3.94 9.52 -6.66
CA VAL A 151 4.41 10.29 -5.50
C VAL A 151 5.93 10.51 -5.50
N GLU A 152 6.34 11.70 -5.96
CA GLU A 152 7.57 12.35 -5.52
C GLU A 152 7.73 12.08 -4.02
N GLU A 153 8.76 11.33 -3.62
CA GLU A 153 9.22 11.37 -2.24
C GLU A 153 9.45 12.85 -1.93
N ILE A 154 8.52 13.46 -1.19
CA ILE A 154 8.71 14.81 -0.69
C ILE A 154 9.96 14.69 0.17
N ASP A 155 11.08 15.20 -0.35
CA ASP A 155 12.32 15.26 0.38
C ASP A 155 12.04 16.05 1.66
N VAL A 156 11.86 15.29 2.74
CA VAL A 156 11.38 15.78 4.03
C VAL A 156 12.34 16.84 4.53
N ILE A 157 13.63 16.67 4.21
CA ILE A 157 14.72 17.58 4.56
C ILE A 157 14.58 18.90 3.80
N GLN A 158 14.37 18.88 2.47
CA GLN A 158 14.18 20.11 1.69
C GLN A 158 12.94 20.89 2.15
N THR A 159 11.85 20.19 2.46
CA THR A 159 10.61 20.83 2.91
C THR A 159 10.72 21.39 4.33
N GLN A 160 11.42 20.70 5.25
CA GLN A 160 11.69 21.17 6.60
C GLN A 160 12.64 22.37 6.59
N LEU A 161 13.70 22.32 5.79
CA LEU A 161 14.68 23.40 5.65
C LEU A 161 14.08 24.64 4.97
N GLY A 162 13.21 24.46 3.97
CA GLY A 162 12.52 25.56 3.28
C GLY A 162 11.46 26.27 4.13
N LYS A 163 10.92 25.61 5.16
CA LYS A 163 9.97 26.21 6.13
C LYS A 163 10.64 26.75 7.40
N SER A 164 11.93 26.51 7.59
CA SER A 164 12.64 26.99 8.78
C SER A 164 13.06 28.45 8.63
N GLU A 165 12.36 29.34 9.34
CA GLU A 165 12.66 30.78 9.44
C GLU A 165 13.93 31.06 10.28
N TYR A 166 14.36 30.10 11.10
CA TYR A 166 15.48 30.24 12.05
C TYR A 166 16.83 29.71 11.54
N VAL A 167 16.87 29.19 10.31
CA VAL A 167 18.10 28.66 9.71
C VAL A 167 18.60 29.67 8.69
N ASP A 168 19.79 30.21 8.95
CA ASP A 168 20.50 31.10 8.04
C ASP A 168 20.67 30.45 6.65
N GLU A 169 20.59 31.23 5.58
CA GLU A 169 20.64 30.74 4.19
C GLU A 169 21.90 29.91 3.92
N GLU A 170 23.02 30.29 4.53
CA GLU A 170 24.29 29.57 4.40
C GLU A 170 24.25 28.21 5.11
N SER A 171 23.66 28.17 6.31
CA SER A 171 23.45 26.93 7.07
C SER A 171 22.49 25.98 6.37
N ARG A 172 21.45 26.53 5.72
CA ARG A 172 20.49 25.76 4.91
C ARG A 172 21.19 25.10 3.74
N ARG A 173 22.03 25.85 3.02
CA ARG A 173 22.80 25.35 1.88
C ARG A 173 23.79 24.25 2.30
N ILE A 174 24.52 24.46 3.40
CA ILE A 174 25.45 23.45 3.94
C ILE A 174 24.71 22.17 4.36
N ALA A 175 23.54 22.29 4.97
CA ALA A 175 22.72 21.13 5.35
C ALA A 175 22.19 20.37 4.12
N MET A 176 21.76 21.08 3.07
CA MET A 176 21.33 20.47 1.80
C MET A 176 22.50 19.79 1.08
N GLU A 177 23.66 20.43 1.00
CA GLU A 177 24.88 19.86 0.42
C GLU A 177 25.36 18.65 1.20
N GLY A 178 25.33 18.72 2.54
CA GLY A 178 25.65 17.60 3.41
C GLY A 178 24.69 16.42 3.23
N ALA A 179 23.38 16.68 3.13
CA ALA A 179 22.39 15.64 2.87
C ALA A 179 22.60 14.97 1.51
N HIS A 180 22.85 15.76 0.45
CA HIS A 180 23.19 15.25 -0.87
C HIS A 180 24.47 14.40 -0.86
N ALA A 181 25.51 14.84 -0.14
CA ALA A 181 26.76 14.10 -0.02
C ALA A 181 26.59 12.78 0.76
N ILE A 182 25.72 12.75 1.77
CA ILE A 182 25.39 11.54 2.52
C ILE A 182 24.58 10.57 1.66
N ASP A 183 23.61 11.05 0.89
CA ASP A 183 22.81 10.23 -0.04
C ASP A 183 23.67 9.68 -1.18
N GLU A 184 24.58 10.49 -1.73
CA GLU A 184 25.57 10.05 -2.73
C GLU A 184 26.54 9.02 -2.13
N ALA A 185 27.06 9.26 -0.93
CA ALA A 185 27.91 8.29 -0.22
C ALA A 185 27.17 7.00 0.12
N ALA A 186 25.91 7.06 0.52
CA ALA A 186 25.05 5.91 0.78
C ALA A 186 24.82 5.10 -0.51
N ARG A 187 24.48 5.76 -1.62
CA ARG A 187 24.36 5.11 -2.95
C ARG A 187 25.66 4.46 -3.40
N HIS A 188 26.81 5.11 -3.17
CA HIS A 188 28.12 4.52 -3.45
C HIS A 188 28.42 3.33 -2.53
N ARG A 189 28.05 3.39 -1.24
CA ARG A 189 28.23 2.28 -0.30
C ARG A 189 27.39 1.08 -0.68
N SER A 190 26.11 1.28 -1.04
CA SER A 190 25.24 0.24 -1.58
C SER A 190 25.80 -0.37 -2.87
N ALA A 191 26.43 0.44 -3.73
CA ALA A 191 27.07 -0.04 -4.96
C ALA A 191 28.39 -0.80 -4.71
N VAL A 192 29.15 -0.45 -3.67
CA VAL A 192 30.42 -1.10 -3.29
C VAL A 192 30.18 -2.39 -2.53
N GLU A 193 29.20 -2.41 -1.62
CA GLU A 193 28.77 -3.61 -0.89
C GLU A 193 28.18 -4.68 -1.82
N HIS A 194 27.70 -4.27 -3.01
CA HIS A 194 27.26 -5.18 -4.06
C HIS A 194 28.39 -5.79 -4.92
N LYS A 195 29.62 -5.26 -4.82
CA LYS A 195 30.76 -5.61 -5.68
C LYS A 195 31.86 -6.42 -4.98
N ASN A 196 31.74 -6.66 -3.68
CA ASN A 196 32.66 -7.51 -2.93
C ASN A 196 31.91 -8.77 -2.43
N PRO A 197 32.13 -9.95 -3.02
CA PRO A 197 31.54 -11.21 -2.55
C PRO A 197 32.05 -11.63 -1.18
#